data_AF-A0AA96S7A5-F1
#
_entry.id   AF-A0AA96S7A5-F1
#
_cell.length_a   1.000
_cell.length_b   1.000
_cell.length_c   1.000
_cell.angle_alpha   90.00
_cell.angle_beta   90.00
_cell.angle_gamma   90.00
#
_symmetry.space_group_name_H-M   'P 1'
#
loop_
_entity.id
_entity.type
_entity.pdbx_description
1 polymer ?
#
loop_
_entity_poly.entity_id
_entity_poly.type
_entity_poly.pdbx_seq_one_letter_code
_entity_poly.pdbx_strand_id
1 'polypeptide(L)'
;MFCCRVLMALRLASGLRGNVYIAKFIIVMGLLALTQNLFTGGLLLIGQLKGYEAAIPWKIIAISVIGGWVACMPLAALQLFVSTAWSSFAAPLAINVIFTLPNILIVNSEKFGLYYPWAQPFLLMMPGQGESFGALNVSFETLFIVVIGSLFYFFYQDLPIFKEKKSSILLIGGCFSFYVVNL
;
A
#
# COMPACT_ATOMS: atom_id res chain seq x y z
N MET A 1 26.20 32.93 11.10
CA MET A 1 24.77 33.06 10.68
C MET A 1 24.35 32.06 9.59
N PHE A 2 25.25 31.60 8.71
CA PHE A 2 24.95 30.61 7.65
C PHE A 2 24.50 29.22 8.16
N CYS A 3 25.05 28.74 9.29
CA CYS A 3 24.68 27.43 9.85
C CYS A 3 23.20 27.36 10.28
N CYS A 4 22.65 28.44 10.82
CA CYS A 4 21.27 28.48 11.33
C CYS A 4 20.22 28.47 10.21
N ARG A 5 20.50 29.13 9.07
CA ARG A 5 19.62 29.10 7.88
C ARG A 5 19.60 27.74 7.20
N VAL A 6 20.73 27.05 7.13
CA VAL A 6 20.81 25.69 6.58
C VAL A 6 20.11 24.68 7.48
N LEU A 7 20.28 24.78 8.80
CA LEU A 7 19.57 23.92 9.76
C LEU A 7 18.04 24.14 9.74
N MET A 8 17.59 25.40 9.64
CA MET A 8 16.17 25.75 9.61
C MET A 8 15.51 25.35 8.27
N ALA A 9 16.21 25.50 7.14
CA ALA A 9 15.75 25.00 5.83
C ALA A 9 15.71 23.46 5.77
N LEU A 10 16.64 22.77 6.43
CA LEU A 10 16.61 21.31 6.60
C LEU A 10 15.42 20.85 7.45
N ARG A 11 15.09 21.59 8.52
CA ARG A 11 13.98 21.28 9.45
C ARG A 11 12.59 21.56 8.85
N LEU A 12 12.46 22.64 8.06
CA LEU A 12 11.24 22.92 7.29
C LEU A 12 11.05 21.92 6.15
N ALA A 13 12.13 21.53 5.47
CA ALA A 13 12.06 20.54 4.40
C ALA A 13 11.73 19.13 4.90
N SER A 14 12.12 18.74 6.13
CA SER A 14 11.72 17.45 6.70
C SER A 14 10.21 17.34 6.96
N GLY A 15 9.55 18.43 7.37
CA GLY A 15 8.10 18.46 7.57
C GLY A 15 7.31 18.38 6.26
N LEU A 16 7.77 19.08 5.22
CA LEU A 16 7.10 19.04 3.91
C LEU A 16 7.22 17.67 3.23
N ARG A 17 8.36 16.98 3.42
CA ARG A 17 8.64 15.67 2.79
C ARG A 17 7.79 14.54 3.37
N GLY A 18 7.63 14.52 4.70
CA GLY A 18 6.70 13.61 5.36
C GLY A 18 5.27 13.83 4.86
N ASN A 19 4.85 15.08 4.71
CA ASN A 19 3.53 15.42 4.18
C ASN A 19 3.34 14.98 2.72
N VAL A 20 4.37 15.08 1.86
CA VAL A 20 4.29 14.60 0.48
C VAL A 20 4.15 13.08 0.41
N TYR A 21 4.88 12.34 1.27
CA TYR A 21 4.73 10.88 1.34
C TYR A 21 3.33 10.47 1.83
N ILE A 22 2.85 11.08 2.92
CA ILE A 22 1.51 10.84 3.45
C ILE A 22 0.44 11.20 2.42
N ALA A 23 0.58 12.32 1.71
CA ALA A 23 -0.35 12.72 0.66
C ALA A 23 -0.41 11.68 -0.47
N LYS A 24 0.74 11.18 -0.95
CA LYS A 24 0.78 10.11 -1.96
C LYS A 24 0.13 8.83 -1.47
N PHE A 25 0.39 8.44 -0.23
CA PHE A 25 -0.25 7.27 0.40
C PHE A 25 -1.77 7.43 0.48
N ILE A 26 -2.28 8.57 0.93
CA ILE A 26 -3.72 8.85 0.98
C ILE A 26 -4.34 8.80 -0.41
N ILE A 27 -3.69 9.36 -1.44
CA ILE A 27 -4.18 9.29 -2.83
C ILE A 27 -4.28 7.83 -3.29
N VAL A 28 -3.25 7.01 -3.06
CA VAL A 28 -3.26 5.58 -3.44
C VAL A 28 -4.37 4.84 -2.69
N MET A 29 -4.51 5.06 -1.38
CA MET A 29 -5.57 4.43 -0.58
C MET A 29 -6.97 4.87 -1.02
N GLY A 30 -7.13 6.13 -1.44
CA GLY A 30 -8.38 6.66 -1.98
C GLY A 30 -8.75 6.04 -3.32
N LEU A 31 -7.77 5.87 -4.23
CA LEU A 31 -7.96 5.16 -5.49
C LEU A 31 -8.36 3.70 -5.26
N LEU A 32 -7.72 3.02 -4.30
CA LEU A 32 -8.08 1.64 -3.91
C LEU A 32 -9.52 1.54 -3.36
N ALA A 33 -9.94 2.50 -2.52
CA ALA A 33 -11.32 2.56 -2.03
C ALA A 33 -12.31 2.77 -3.19
N LEU A 34 -11.98 3.64 -4.14
CA LEU A 34 -12.82 3.89 -5.31
C LEU A 34 -12.96 2.64 -6.18
N THR A 35 -11.86 1.96 -6.49
CA THR A 35 -11.91 0.71 -7.28
C THR A 35 -12.70 -0.39 -6.57
N GLN A 36 -12.58 -0.50 -5.25
CA GLN A 36 -13.32 -1.47 -4.45
C GLN A 36 -14.84 -1.20 -4.53
N ASN A 37 -15.26 0.05 -4.39
CA ASN A 37 -16.67 0.44 -4.50
C ASN A 37 -17.22 0.22 -5.91
N LEU A 38 -16.43 0.50 -6.96
CA LEU A 38 -16.82 0.20 -8.34
C LEU A 38 -17.03 -1.29 -8.56
N PHE A 39 -16.15 -2.14 -8.02
CA PHE A 39 -16.28 -3.59 -8.08
C PHE A 39 -17.54 -4.08 -7.36
N THR A 40 -17.77 -3.63 -6.12
CA THR A 40 -19.00 -3.96 -5.37
C THR A 40 -20.26 -3.47 -6.08
N GLY A 41 -20.25 -2.26 -6.64
CA GLY A 41 -21.36 -1.72 -7.43
C GLY A 41 -21.66 -2.58 -8.65
N GLY A 42 -20.61 -3.03 -9.37
CA GLY A 42 -20.75 -3.96 -10.49
C GLY A 42 -21.36 -5.31 -10.08
N LEU A 43 -20.92 -5.89 -8.95
CA LEU A 43 -21.49 -7.13 -8.42
C LEU A 43 -22.98 -6.98 -8.08
N LEU A 44 -23.36 -5.88 -7.42
CA LEU A 44 -24.75 -5.60 -7.09
C LEU A 44 -25.60 -5.41 -8.36
N LEU A 45 -25.09 -4.68 -9.35
CA LEU A 45 -25.76 -4.47 -10.63
C LEU A 45 -26.03 -5.79 -11.35
N ILE A 46 -25.03 -6.66 -11.45
CA ILE A 46 -25.18 -8.00 -12.06
C ILE A 46 -26.18 -8.83 -11.26
N GLY A 47 -26.13 -8.76 -9.93
CA GLY A 47 -27.06 -9.47 -9.05
C GLY A 47 -28.52 -9.08 -9.31
N GLN A 48 -28.79 -7.79 -9.50
CA GLN A 48 -30.11 -7.27 -9.85
C GLN A 48 -30.53 -7.71 -11.27
N LEU A 49 -29.64 -7.60 -12.26
CA LEU A 49 -29.93 -7.99 -13.65
C LEU A 49 -30.21 -9.49 -13.80
N LYS A 50 -29.61 -10.33 -12.96
CA LYS A 50 -29.84 -11.78 -12.92
C LYS A 50 -31.08 -12.19 -12.14
N GLY A 51 -31.76 -11.25 -11.47
CA GLY A 51 -33.01 -11.49 -10.76
C GLY A 51 -32.84 -12.35 -9.51
N TYR A 52 -31.70 -12.26 -8.82
CA TYR A 52 -31.55 -12.95 -7.53
C TYR A 52 -32.48 -12.31 -6.48
N GLU A 53 -33.48 -13.06 -6.03
CA GLU A 53 -34.47 -12.61 -5.03
C GLU A 53 -33.96 -12.68 -3.58
N ALA A 54 -32.77 -13.23 -3.37
CA ALA A 54 -32.17 -13.32 -2.05
C ALA A 54 -31.86 -11.93 -1.47
N ALA A 55 -32.16 -11.74 -0.18
CA ALA A 55 -31.85 -10.51 0.53
C ALA A 55 -30.34 -10.22 0.49
N ILE A 56 -29.96 -9.00 0.12
CA ILE A 56 -28.56 -8.59 0.00
C ILE A 56 -27.91 -8.58 1.39
N PRO A 57 -26.83 -9.35 1.63
CA PRO A 57 -26.16 -9.40 2.92
C PRO A 57 -25.23 -8.20 3.10
N TRP A 58 -25.79 -7.02 3.32
CA TRP A 58 -25.07 -5.74 3.46
C TRP A 58 -23.94 -5.79 4.48
N LYS A 59 -24.15 -6.50 5.60
CA LYS A 59 -23.13 -6.67 6.65
C LYS A 59 -21.88 -7.37 6.09
N ILE A 60 -22.06 -8.46 5.36
CA ILE A 60 -20.96 -9.25 4.78
C ILE A 60 -20.23 -8.42 3.73
N ILE A 61 -20.97 -7.72 2.87
CA ILE A 61 -20.38 -6.85 1.84
C ILE A 61 -19.54 -5.74 2.48
N ALA A 62 -20.08 -5.03 3.48
CA ALA A 62 -19.36 -3.95 4.16
C ALA A 62 -18.07 -4.45 4.82
N ILE A 63 -18.14 -5.61 5.46
CA ILE A 63 -17.01 -6.31 6.06
C ILE A 63 -15.94 -6.64 5.01
N SER A 64 -16.33 -7.26 3.90
CA SER A 64 -15.40 -7.66 2.84
C SER A 64 -14.72 -6.45 2.19
N VAL A 65 -15.47 -5.37 2.00
CA VAL A 65 -14.95 -4.11 1.44
C VAL A 65 -13.94 -3.47 2.38
N ILE A 66 -14.28 -3.32 3.66
CA ILE A 66 -13.39 -2.70 4.65
C ILE A 66 -12.17 -3.59 4.92
N GLY A 67 -12.39 -4.90 5.07
CA GLY A 67 -11.33 -5.87 5.30
C GLY A 67 -10.31 -5.88 4.16
N GLY A 68 -10.77 -5.97 2.91
CA GLY A 68 -9.91 -5.91 1.74
C GLY A 68 -9.16 -4.58 1.62
N TRP A 69 -9.82 -3.45 1.93
CA TRP A 69 -9.18 -2.13 1.88
C TRP A 69 -8.06 -1.98 2.93
N VAL A 70 -8.29 -2.44 4.16
CA VAL A 70 -7.28 -2.43 5.23
C VAL A 70 -6.12 -3.37 4.89
N ALA A 71 -6.40 -4.55 4.34
CA ALA A 71 -5.39 -5.52 3.91
C ALA A 71 -4.44 -4.97 2.83
N CYS A 72 -4.89 -4.02 2.02
CA CYS A 72 -4.08 -3.40 0.98
C CYS A 72 -3.13 -2.30 1.50
N MET A 73 -3.33 -1.78 2.73
CA MET A 73 -2.47 -0.72 3.29
C MET A 73 -0.97 -1.06 3.26
N PRO A 74 -0.53 -2.26 3.67
CA PRO A 74 0.89 -2.61 3.66
C PRO A 74 1.44 -2.76 2.24
N LEU A 75 0.63 -3.27 1.31
CA LEU A 75 0.99 -3.39 -0.10
C LEU A 75 1.13 -2.01 -0.76
N ALA A 76 0.25 -1.07 -0.42
CA ALA A 76 0.35 0.32 -0.88
C ALA A 76 1.62 1.00 -0.33
N ALA A 77 1.96 0.76 0.95
CA ALA A 77 3.20 1.25 1.54
C ALA A 77 4.43 0.65 0.85
N LEU A 78 4.47 -0.67 0.65
CA LEU A 78 5.54 -1.35 -0.09
C LEU A 78 5.68 -0.79 -1.51
N GLN A 79 4.57 -0.53 -2.20
CA GLN A 79 4.58 -0.02 -3.56
C GLN A 79 5.20 1.39 -3.65
N LEU A 80 4.89 2.24 -2.67
CA LEU A 80 5.52 3.56 -2.55
C LEU A 80 7.00 3.44 -2.22
N PHE A 81 7.38 2.49 -1.35
CA PHE A 81 8.78 2.20 -1.03
C PHE A 81 9.59 1.82 -2.26
N VAL A 82 9.13 0.84 -3.02
CA VAL A 82 9.84 0.39 -4.23
C VAL A 82 9.92 1.53 -5.25
N SER A 83 8.86 2.32 -5.41
CA SER A 83 8.84 3.47 -6.32
C SER A 83 9.79 4.61 -5.89
N THR A 84 10.13 4.71 -4.61
CA THR A 84 11.06 5.75 -4.11
C THR A 84 12.49 5.23 -4.06
N ALA A 85 12.69 3.94 -3.81
CA ALA A 85 13.98 3.27 -3.84
C ALA A 85 14.57 3.21 -5.26
N TRP A 86 13.78 2.78 -6.24
CA TRP A 86 14.20 2.69 -7.65
C TRP A 86 13.70 3.86 -8.50
N SER A 87 14.56 4.38 -9.38
CA SER A 87 14.19 5.39 -10.39
C SER A 87 13.47 4.78 -11.60
N SER A 88 12.64 3.75 -11.38
CA SER A 88 11.91 3.06 -12.42
C SER A 88 10.49 2.79 -11.95
N PHE A 89 9.51 3.25 -12.73
CA PHE A 89 8.09 2.93 -12.50
C PHE A 89 7.79 1.43 -12.74
N ALA A 90 8.61 0.74 -13.55
CA ALA A 90 8.41 -0.67 -13.84
C ALA A 90 8.73 -1.58 -12.64
N ALA A 91 9.65 -1.17 -11.75
CA ALA A 91 10.03 -1.96 -10.58
C ALA A 91 8.86 -2.25 -9.61
N PRO A 92 8.10 -1.24 -9.14
CA PRO A 92 6.93 -1.48 -8.27
C PRO A 92 5.83 -2.30 -8.98
N LEU A 93 5.65 -2.14 -10.29
CA LEU A 93 4.70 -2.95 -11.06
C LEU A 93 5.15 -4.43 -11.15
N ALA A 94 6.42 -4.68 -11.49
CA ALA A 94 6.96 -6.03 -11.65
C ALA A 94 6.90 -6.83 -10.34
N ILE A 95 7.23 -6.19 -9.22
CA ILE A 95 7.14 -6.81 -7.89
C ILE A 95 5.70 -7.26 -7.61
N ASN A 96 4.71 -6.40 -7.85
CA ASN A 96 3.32 -6.77 -7.66
C ASN A 96 2.91 -7.96 -8.52
N VAL A 97 3.30 -7.98 -9.80
CA VAL A 97 2.96 -9.10 -10.69
C VAL A 97 3.62 -10.41 -10.21
N ILE A 98 4.91 -10.38 -9.89
CA ILE A 98 5.67 -11.57 -9.47
C ILE A 98 5.10 -12.19 -8.19
N PHE A 99 4.64 -11.38 -7.23
CA PHE A 99 4.07 -11.90 -5.98
C PHE A 99 2.55 -12.16 -6.08
N THR A 100 1.84 -11.54 -7.01
CA THR A 100 0.41 -11.84 -7.21
C THR A 100 0.21 -13.16 -7.96
N LEU A 101 1.12 -13.57 -8.85
CA LEU A 101 0.98 -14.80 -9.62
C LEU A 101 0.99 -16.08 -8.74
N PRO A 102 1.97 -16.30 -7.83
CA PRO A 102 1.98 -17.45 -6.92
C PRO A 102 0.81 -17.46 -5.94
N ASN A 103 0.19 -16.30 -5.69
CA ASN A 103 -0.92 -16.17 -4.74
C ASN A 103 -2.06 -17.14 -5.05
N ILE A 104 -2.38 -17.36 -6.34
CA ILE A 104 -3.46 -18.25 -6.76
C ILE A 104 -3.24 -19.69 -6.25
N LEU A 105 -1.99 -20.15 -6.14
CA LEU A 105 -1.66 -21.46 -5.61
C LEU A 105 -1.58 -21.45 -4.08
N ILE A 106 -0.95 -20.41 -3.50
CA ILE A 106 -0.67 -20.31 -2.07
C ILE A 106 -1.95 -20.11 -1.25
N VAL A 107 -2.91 -19.36 -1.77
CA VAL A 107 -4.15 -19.01 -1.05
C VAL A 107 -5.05 -20.21 -0.77
N ASN A 108 -4.90 -21.27 -1.57
CA ASN A 108 -5.61 -22.54 -1.39
C ASN A 108 -4.93 -23.45 -0.34
N SER A 109 -3.75 -23.09 0.16
CA SER A 109 -3.05 -23.87 1.18
C SER A 109 -3.37 -23.32 2.57
N GLU A 110 -3.95 -24.16 3.43
CA GLU A 110 -4.29 -23.81 4.83
C GLU A 110 -3.06 -23.34 5.64
N LYS A 111 -1.87 -23.83 5.29
CA LYS A 111 -0.64 -23.57 6.05
C LYS A 111 0.08 -22.28 5.63
N PHE A 112 0.02 -21.92 4.35
CA PHE A 112 0.81 -20.82 3.78
C PHE A 112 -0.03 -19.60 3.37
N GLY A 113 -1.33 -19.76 3.11
CA GLY A 113 -2.21 -18.66 2.71
C GLY A 113 -2.28 -17.54 3.75
N LEU A 114 -2.31 -17.90 5.03
CA LEU A 114 -2.41 -16.94 6.13
C LEU A 114 -1.15 -16.08 6.27
N TYR A 115 0.05 -16.60 6.02
CA TYR A 115 1.28 -15.82 6.23
C TYR A 115 1.72 -14.99 5.02
N TYR A 116 1.06 -15.17 3.87
CA TYR A 116 1.46 -14.50 2.63
C TYR A 116 0.83 -13.10 2.51
N PRO A 117 1.62 -12.01 2.47
CA PRO A 117 1.08 -10.63 2.47
C PRO A 117 0.19 -10.31 1.26
N TRP A 118 0.52 -10.86 0.08
CA TRP A 118 -0.29 -10.69 -1.14
C TRP A 118 -1.57 -11.53 -1.14
N ALA A 119 -1.70 -12.52 -0.25
CA ALA A 119 -2.94 -13.28 -0.08
C ALA A 119 -3.97 -12.55 0.79
N GLN A 120 -3.53 -11.67 1.70
CA GLN A 120 -4.40 -11.02 2.67
C GLN A 120 -5.56 -10.24 2.05
N PRO A 121 -5.37 -9.43 0.99
CA PRO A 121 -6.49 -8.73 0.36
C PRO A 121 -7.57 -9.67 -0.16
N PHE A 122 -7.17 -10.79 -0.74
CA PHE A 122 -8.10 -11.79 -1.24
C PHE A 122 -8.84 -12.49 -0.10
N LEU A 123 -8.11 -12.95 0.92
CA LEU A 123 -8.67 -13.64 2.09
C LEU A 123 -9.65 -12.75 2.88
N LEU A 124 -9.34 -11.47 3.05
CA LEU A 124 -10.20 -10.53 3.78
C LEU A 124 -11.41 -10.03 2.96
N MET A 125 -11.38 -10.19 1.64
CA MET A 125 -12.55 -9.94 0.79
C MET A 125 -13.49 -11.15 0.73
N MET A 126 -13.00 -12.37 0.96
CA MET A 126 -13.83 -13.56 0.95
C MET A 126 -14.72 -13.64 2.21
N PRO A 127 -16.02 -13.93 2.05
CA PRO A 127 -16.86 -14.28 3.17
C PRO A 127 -16.51 -15.70 3.63
N GLY A 128 -15.86 -15.86 4.77
CA GLY A 128 -15.45 -17.20 5.21
C GLY A 128 -16.48 -17.94 6.04
N GLN A 129 -16.12 -19.19 6.29
CA GLN A 129 -17.03 -20.24 6.73
C GLN A 129 -16.83 -20.68 8.19
N GLY A 130 -16.10 -19.94 9.04
CA GLY A 130 -15.94 -20.31 10.46
C GLY A 130 -14.93 -19.49 11.28
N GLU A 131 -14.91 -19.76 12.59
CA GLU A 131 -14.01 -19.32 13.70
C GLU A 131 -13.13 -18.10 13.37
N SER A 132 -13.77 -16.96 13.18
CA SER A 132 -13.14 -15.71 12.78
C SER A 132 -13.34 -14.67 13.87
N PHE A 133 -12.30 -13.90 14.16
CA PHE A 133 -12.35 -12.93 15.24
C PHE A 133 -13.17 -11.70 14.84
N GLY A 134 -14.38 -11.63 15.37
CA GLY A 134 -15.31 -10.56 15.05
C GLY A 134 -15.62 -10.50 13.57
N ALA A 135 -16.12 -9.35 13.13
CA ALA A 135 -16.55 -9.14 11.76
C ALA A 135 -15.48 -9.44 10.69
N LEU A 136 -14.18 -9.61 11.00
CA LEU A 136 -13.12 -9.78 10.00
C LEU A 136 -12.67 -11.23 9.90
N ASN A 137 -12.78 -11.79 8.69
CA ASN A 137 -12.67 -13.21 8.36
C ASN A 137 -11.29 -13.89 8.55
N VAL A 138 -10.44 -13.38 9.45
CA VAL A 138 -9.05 -13.81 9.57
C VAL A 138 -8.64 -13.86 11.05
N SER A 139 -7.74 -14.78 11.38
CA SER A 139 -7.13 -14.89 12.71
C SER A 139 -6.46 -13.58 13.13
N PHE A 140 -6.51 -13.28 14.44
CA PHE A 140 -5.90 -12.08 15.00
C PHE A 140 -4.41 -11.95 14.70
N GLU A 141 -3.69 -13.07 14.71
CA GLU A 141 -2.26 -13.10 14.42
C GLU A 141 -1.96 -12.52 13.04
N THR A 142 -2.75 -12.86 12.03
CA THR A 142 -2.59 -12.38 10.67
C THR A 142 -2.85 -10.88 10.56
N LEU A 143 -3.89 -10.40 11.23
CA LEU A 143 -4.27 -8.98 11.24
C LEU A 143 -3.18 -8.11 11.89
N PHE A 144 -2.66 -8.52 13.05
CA PHE A 144 -1.66 -7.74 13.77
C PHE A 144 -0.23 -7.93 13.23
N ILE A 145 0.17 -9.16 12.92
CA ILE A 145 1.55 -9.46 12.51
C ILE A 145 1.74 -9.15 11.03
N VAL A 146 0.85 -9.65 10.17
CA VAL A 146 1.03 -9.54 8.72
C VAL A 146 0.56 -8.18 8.24
N VAL A 147 -0.65 -7.72 8.58
CA VAL A 147 -1.15 -6.44 8.08
C VAL A 147 -0.51 -5.28 8.82
N ILE A 148 -0.69 -5.17 10.13
CA ILE A 148 -0.18 -4.03 10.89
C ILE A 148 1.36 -4.04 10.97
N GLY A 149 1.97 -5.20 11.23
CA GLY A 149 3.43 -5.33 11.31
C GLY A 149 4.14 -4.96 10.02
N SER A 150 3.68 -5.48 8.86
CA SER A 150 4.31 -5.13 7.58
C SER A 150 4.04 -3.68 7.17
N LEU A 151 2.86 -3.12 7.51
CA LEU A 151 2.58 -1.70 7.30
C LEU A 151 3.61 -0.83 8.01
N PHE A 152 3.81 -1.02 9.32
CA PHE A 152 4.80 -0.24 10.06
C PHE A 152 6.23 -0.49 9.58
N TYR A 153 6.57 -1.73 9.21
CA TYR A 153 7.90 -2.07 8.71
C TYR A 153 8.23 -1.34 7.40
N PHE A 154 7.31 -1.29 6.43
CA PHE A 154 7.53 -0.57 5.18
C PHE A 154 7.49 0.95 5.37
N PHE A 155 6.55 1.45 6.17
CA PHE A 155 6.46 2.88 6.47
C PHE A 155 7.71 3.40 7.18
N TYR A 156 8.32 2.61 8.07
CA TYR A 156 9.55 2.99 8.77
C TYR A 156 10.78 3.00 7.83
N GLN A 157 10.85 2.07 6.87
CA GLN A 157 11.94 2.02 5.88
C GLN A 157 11.90 3.16 4.86
N ASP A 158 10.72 3.67 4.54
CA ASP A 158 10.52 4.79 3.62
C ASP A 158 11.08 6.14 4.14
N LEU A 159 10.94 6.39 5.45
CA LEU A 159 11.33 7.65 6.09
C LEU A 159 12.84 7.99 5.99
N PRO A 160 13.80 7.06 6.17
CA PRO A 160 15.23 7.34 6.05
C PRO A 160 15.71 7.50 4.60
N ILE A 161 15.17 6.77 3.61
CA ILE A 161 15.58 6.90 2.19
C ILE A 161 15.36 8.34 1.68
N PHE A 162 14.28 8.99 2.11
CA PHE A 162 14.01 10.40 1.80
C PHE A 162 15.01 11.39 2.43
N LYS A 163 15.72 10.99 3.49
CA LYS A 163 16.76 11.80 4.13
C LYS A 163 18.09 11.67 3.39
N GLU A 164 18.44 10.47 2.93
CA GLU A 164 19.75 10.16 2.36
C GLU A 164 19.91 10.55 0.89
N LYS A 165 18.83 10.53 0.08
CA LYS A 165 18.89 10.90 -1.35
C LYS A 165 19.36 12.33 -1.62
N LYS A 166 19.49 13.17 -0.58
CA LYS A 166 20.08 14.51 -0.68
C LYS A 166 21.60 14.57 -0.48
N SER A 167 22.27 13.59 0.15
CA SER A 167 23.74 13.66 0.28
C SER A 167 24.42 13.59 -1.09
N SER A 168 23.91 12.73 -1.99
CA SER A 168 24.43 12.62 -3.36
C SER A 168 23.93 13.70 -4.32
N ILE A 169 22.68 14.18 -4.19
CA ILE A 169 22.14 15.18 -5.13
C ILE A 169 22.69 16.60 -4.87
N LEU A 170 23.14 16.90 -3.64
CA LEU A 170 23.80 18.18 -3.36
C LEU A 170 25.23 18.23 -3.91
N LEU A 171 25.93 17.08 -3.94
CA LEU A 171 27.25 16.95 -4.58
C LEU A 171 27.14 16.95 -6.12
N ILE A 172 26.10 16.31 -6.67
CA ILE A 172 25.89 16.25 -8.13
C ILE A 172 25.32 17.57 -8.68
N GLY A 173 24.43 18.24 -7.94
CA GLY A 173 23.87 19.54 -8.34
C GLY A 173 24.89 20.70 -8.36
N GLY A 174 25.95 20.62 -7.53
CA GLY A 174 27.08 21.56 -7.59
C GLY A 174 28.01 21.32 -8.78
N CYS A 175 28.14 20.07 -9.23
CA CYS A 175 28.99 19.71 -10.36
C CYS A 175 28.29 19.98 -11.72
N PHE A 176 26.97 19.76 -11.79
CA PHE A 176 26.20 19.97 -13.03
C PHE A 176 26.03 21.45 -13.40
N SER A 177 26.02 22.36 -12.41
CA SER A 177 25.95 23.81 -12.67
C SER A 177 27.27 24.40 -13.20
N PHE A 178 28.40 23.71 -13.06
CA PHE A 178 29.69 24.16 -13.59
C PHE A 178 29.91 23.73 -15.06
N TYR A 179 29.27 22.63 -15.48
CA TYR A 179 29.43 22.08 -16.83
C TYR A 179 28.56 22.78 -17.90
N VAL A 180 27.48 23.45 -17.50
CA VAL A 180 26.54 24.12 -18.42
C VAL A 180 26.89 25.60 -18.68
N VAL A 181 27.79 26.21 -17.91
CA VAL A 181 28.16 27.64 -18.07
C VAL A 181 29.48 27.83 -18.87
N ASN A 182 30.16 26.75 -19.27
CA ASN A 182 31.40 26.80 -20.08
C ASN A 182 31.29 26.03 -21.42
N LEU A 183 30.10 25.97 -22.01
CA LEU A 183 29.87 25.50 -23.38
C LEU A 183 29.11 26.55 -24.18
#